data_AF-A0A7X5V598-F1
#
_entry.id   AF-A0A7X5V598-F1
#
_cell.length_a   1.000
_cell.length_b   1.000
_cell.length_c   1.000
_cell.angle_alpha   90.00
_cell.angle_beta   90.00
_cell.angle_gamma   90.00
#
_symmetry.space_group_name_H-M   'P 1'
#
loop_
_entity.id
_entity.type
_entity.pdbx_description
1 polymer ?
#
loop_
_entity_poly.entity_id
_entity_poly.type
_entity_poly.pdbx_seq_one_letter_code
_entity_poly.pdbx_strand_id
1 'polypeptide(L)'
;MNRDAKQSPDAGMPGLTVQRKTPTVALHAGLPGTLEIDTSTNCLVVRTRMGTGAGTGRIVDIDVAWPPGWSVALRDGKPALIDATGQLACRLGDEITVGGGFVDTTRIGVVSCAGQERIFQASGLTRV
;
A
#
# COMPACT_ATOMS: atom_id res chain seq x y z
N MET A 1 -29.05 28.69 -17.55
CA MET A 1 -28.60 28.68 -16.14
C MET A 1 -27.54 27.59 -16.02
N ASN A 2 -26.28 28.00 -16.12
CA ASN A 2 -25.11 27.12 -16.10
C ASN A 2 -24.92 26.56 -14.69
N ARG A 3 -24.72 25.24 -14.57
CA ARG A 3 -24.27 24.59 -13.34
C ARG A 3 -22.89 23.97 -13.57
N ASP A 4 -21.93 24.84 -13.80
CA ASP A 4 -20.51 24.55 -13.59
C ASP A 4 -20.17 24.89 -12.13
N ALA A 5 -20.25 23.88 -11.24
CA ALA A 5 -19.68 23.84 -9.89
C ALA A 5 -19.92 22.42 -9.35
N LYS A 6 -18.95 21.57 -9.03
CA LYS A 6 -17.62 21.80 -8.46
C LYS A 6 -16.60 20.87 -9.10
N GLN A 7 -15.47 21.41 -9.53
CA GLN A 7 -14.22 20.67 -9.45
C GLN A 7 -14.03 20.25 -7.98
N SER A 8 -13.81 18.96 -7.73
CA SER A 8 -13.24 18.48 -6.46
C SER A 8 -11.77 18.12 -6.70
N PRO A 9 -10.81 19.06 -6.67
CA PRO A 9 -9.39 18.74 -6.75
C PRO A 9 -8.76 18.68 -5.34
N ASP A 10 -9.47 18.08 -4.38
CA ASP A 10 -8.99 17.91 -3.00
C ASP A 10 -9.06 16.44 -2.58
N ALA A 11 -8.69 15.54 -3.50
CA ALA A 11 -8.26 14.22 -3.06
C ALA A 11 -6.92 14.42 -2.34
N GLY A 12 -6.98 14.61 -1.02
CA GLY A 12 -5.79 14.71 -0.18
C GLY A 12 -4.83 13.57 -0.47
N MET A 13 -3.53 13.82 -0.36
CA MET A 13 -2.50 12.81 -0.64
C MET A 13 -2.80 11.53 0.16
N PRO A 14 -2.79 10.34 -0.48
CA PRO A 14 -3.19 9.14 0.22
C PRO A 14 -2.20 8.83 1.34
N GLY A 15 -2.73 8.35 2.45
CA GLY A 15 -1.94 7.95 3.60
C GLY A 15 -1.13 6.69 3.31
N LEU A 16 -0.10 6.48 4.13
CA LEU A 16 0.81 5.34 4.03
C LEU A 16 1.04 4.75 5.43
N THR A 17 0.89 3.44 5.55
CA THR A 17 1.34 2.73 6.76
C THR A 17 2.85 2.56 6.70
N VAL A 18 3.55 3.13 7.68
CA VAL A 18 5.02 3.08 7.74
C VAL A 18 5.47 2.36 9.00
N GLN A 19 6.45 1.48 8.85
CA GLN A 19 7.07 0.78 9.96
C GLN A 19 7.87 1.73 10.85
N ARG A 20 7.83 1.52 12.17
CA ARG A 20 8.68 2.27 13.11
C ARG A 20 10.15 1.84 13.08
N LYS A 21 10.41 0.59 12.73
CA LYS A 21 11.74 -0.04 12.69
C LYS A 21 11.81 -1.05 11.56
N THR A 22 13.00 -1.31 11.05
CA THR A 22 13.25 -2.38 10.08
C THR A 22 12.83 -3.73 10.66
N PRO A 23 12.18 -4.62 9.88
CA PRO A 23 11.81 -5.95 10.35
C PRO A 23 13.05 -6.73 10.81
N THR A 24 13.01 -7.29 12.02
CA THR A 24 14.10 -8.14 12.55
C THR A 24 14.05 -9.57 12.00
N VAL A 25 12.88 -9.99 11.50
CA VAL A 25 12.69 -11.33 10.92
C VAL A 25 12.58 -11.19 9.41
N ALA A 26 13.38 -11.95 8.67
CA ALA A 26 13.20 -12.14 7.24
C ALA A 26 11.88 -12.89 7.03
N LEU A 27 10.82 -12.15 6.72
CA LEU A 27 9.55 -12.73 6.32
C LEU A 27 9.70 -13.17 4.85
N HIS A 28 9.64 -14.47 4.60
CA HIS A 28 9.87 -15.07 3.29
C HIS A 28 8.56 -15.32 2.52
N ALA A 29 7.68 -14.31 2.43
CA ALA A 29 6.51 -14.36 1.58
C ALA A 29 6.58 -13.28 0.49
N GLY A 30 5.96 -13.57 -0.66
CA GLY A 30 5.69 -12.59 -1.70
C GLY A 30 4.20 -12.29 -1.74
N LEU A 31 3.84 -11.00 -1.70
CA LEU A 31 2.48 -10.52 -1.93
C LEU A 31 2.41 -9.92 -3.34
N PRO A 32 2.03 -10.70 -4.36
CA PRO A 32 1.75 -10.15 -5.69
C PRO A 32 0.43 -9.38 -5.65
N GLY A 33 0.37 -8.26 -6.38
CA GLY A 33 -0.86 -7.49 -6.52
C GLY A 33 -0.63 -6.18 -7.26
N THR A 34 -1.66 -5.35 -7.26
CA THR A 34 -1.63 -4.02 -7.88
C THR A 34 -1.60 -2.95 -6.80
N LEU A 35 -0.75 -1.93 -6.97
CA LEU A 35 -0.74 -0.79 -6.06
C LEU A 35 -1.97 0.09 -6.29
N GLU A 36 -2.79 0.26 -5.27
CA GLU A 36 -4.09 0.94 -5.36
C GLU A 36 -4.29 1.89 -4.19
N ILE A 37 -5.36 2.70 -4.25
CA ILE A 37 -5.87 3.46 -3.11
C ILE A 37 -7.17 2.81 -2.64
N ASP A 38 -7.26 2.50 -1.35
CA ASP A 38 -8.54 2.22 -0.72
C ASP A 38 -9.33 3.53 -0.64
N THR A 39 -10.42 3.64 -1.40
CA THR A 39 -11.19 4.88 -1.54
C THR A 39 -12.01 5.25 -0.30
N SER A 40 -12.19 4.30 0.63
CA SER A 40 -12.94 4.52 1.88
C SER A 40 -12.09 5.19 2.94
N THR A 41 -10.79 4.86 2.98
CA THR A 41 -9.81 5.33 3.98
C THR A 41 -8.77 6.29 3.38
N ASN A 42 -8.73 6.42 2.06
CA ASN A 42 -7.72 7.17 1.31
C ASN A 42 -6.28 6.72 1.65
N CYS A 43 -6.07 5.41 1.75
CA CYS A 43 -4.78 4.81 2.10
C CYS A 43 -4.22 3.98 0.94
N LEU A 44 -2.90 3.98 0.80
CA LEU A 44 -2.21 3.13 -0.17
C LEU A 44 -2.30 1.66 0.27
N VAL A 45 -2.77 0.80 -0.63
CA VAL A 45 -2.98 -0.63 -0.40
C VAL A 45 -2.45 -1.44 -1.57
N VAL A 46 -2.27 -2.74 -1.36
CA VAL A 46 -2.04 -3.70 -2.44
C VAL A 46 -3.30 -4.52 -2.66
N ARG A 47 -3.92 -4.33 -3.81
CA ARG A 47 -5.06 -5.12 -4.25
C ARG A 47 -4.57 -6.46 -4.78
N THR A 48 -4.97 -7.54 -4.14
CA THR A 48 -4.53 -8.89 -4.49
C THR A 48 -5.67 -9.89 -4.47
N ARG A 49 -5.48 -11.04 -5.12
CA ARG A 49 -6.40 -12.16 -5.06
C ARG A 49 -5.94 -13.14 -3.99
N MET A 50 -6.73 -13.28 -2.92
CA MET A 50 -6.46 -14.19 -1.81
C MET A 50 -7.45 -15.36 -1.81
N GLY A 51 -6.92 -16.58 -1.76
CA GLY A 51 -7.70 -17.82 -1.65
C GLY A 51 -6.84 -19.03 -2.00
N THR A 52 -7.18 -20.18 -1.44
CA THR A 52 -6.38 -21.41 -1.56
C THR A 52 -6.83 -22.34 -2.69
N GLY A 53 -7.89 -21.98 -3.44
CA GLY A 53 -8.47 -22.81 -4.50
C GLY A 53 -8.73 -22.04 -5.80
N ALA A 54 -8.67 -22.77 -6.92
CA ALA A 54 -9.06 -22.25 -8.22
C ALA A 54 -10.53 -21.78 -8.17
N GLY A 55 -10.77 -20.52 -8.55
CA GLY A 55 -12.11 -19.92 -8.58
C GLY A 55 -12.66 -19.41 -7.23
N THR A 56 -12.01 -19.70 -6.10
CA THR A 56 -12.47 -19.24 -4.77
C THR A 56 -11.70 -18.02 -4.25
N GLY A 57 -10.68 -17.58 -5.00
CA GLY A 57 -9.92 -16.39 -4.64
C GLY A 57 -10.79 -15.14 -4.68
N ARG A 58 -10.85 -14.42 -3.56
CA ARG A 58 -11.49 -13.11 -3.44
C ARG A 58 -10.46 -12.00 -3.67
N ILE A 59 -10.89 -10.91 -4.28
CA ILE A 59 -10.08 -9.69 -4.33
C ILE A 59 -10.17 -9.01 -2.98
N VAL A 60 -9.02 -8.67 -2.41
CA VAL A 60 -8.90 -7.94 -1.15
C VAL A 60 -7.85 -6.86 -1.29
N ASP A 61 -8.08 -5.77 -0.58
CA ASP A 61 -7.12 -4.68 -0.43
C ASP A 61 -6.36 -4.90 0.88
N ILE A 62 -5.04 -5.04 0.78
CA ILE A 62 -4.16 -5.32 1.91
C ILE A 62 -3.35 -4.06 2.22
N ASP A 63 -3.46 -3.59 3.46
CA ASP A 63 -2.59 -2.54 3.97
C ASP A 63 -1.17 -3.09 4.14
N VAL A 64 -0.20 -2.33 3.64
CA VAL A 64 1.21 -2.70 3.65
C VAL A 64 1.95 -1.72 4.54
N ALA A 65 2.60 -2.24 5.58
CA ALA A 65 3.54 -1.44 6.36
C ALA A 65 4.86 -1.35 5.60
N TRP A 66 5.12 -0.22 4.97
CA TRP A 66 6.33 0.03 4.17
C TRP A 66 7.54 0.30 5.07
N PRO A 67 8.77 0.02 4.60
CA PRO A 67 9.97 0.27 5.39
C PRO A 67 10.10 1.76 5.79
N PRO A 68 10.85 2.06 6.87
CA PRO A 68 11.11 3.45 7.25
C PRO A 68 11.70 4.28 6.09
N GLY A 69 11.28 5.53 5.98
CA GLY A 69 11.72 6.46 4.93
C GLY A 69 10.90 6.41 3.64
N TRP A 70 10.05 5.41 3.47
CA TRP A 70 9.11 5.35 2.34
C TRP A 70 7.97 6.35 2.53
N SER A 71 7.46 6.90 1.43
CA SER A 71 6.44 7.94 1.45
C SER A 71 5.57 7.92 0.19
N VAL A 72 4.46 8.64 0.21
CA VAL A 72 3.70 8.98 -0.99
C VAL A 72 4.06 10.40 -1.39
N ALA A 73 4.27 10.62 -2.70
CA ALA A 73 4.37 11.96 -3.26
C ALA A 73 3.66 12.05 -4.61
N LEU A 74 3.40 13.27 -5.08
CA LEU A 74 2.93 13.48 -6.46
C LEU A 74 4.10 13.40 -7.44
N ARG A 75 3.93 12.57 -8.47
CA ARG A 75 4.80 12.50 -9.66
C ARG A 75 3.91 12.58 -10.88
N ASP A 76 4.14 13.58 -11.73
CA ASP A 76 3.33 13.87 -12.91
C ASP A 76 1.84 14.05 -12.58
N GLY A 77 1.55 14.72 -11.46
CA GLY A 77 0.18 15.00 -11.01
C GLY A 77 -0.58 13.80 -10.44
N LYS A 78 0.07 12.65 -10.27
CA LYS A 78 -0.53 11.43 -9.70
C LYS A 78 0.23 10.97 -8.46
N PRO A 79 -0.45 10.39 -7.44
CA PRO A 79 0.22 9.79 -6.31
C PRO A 79 1.12 8.65 -6.77
N ALA A 80 2.29 8.57 -6.15
CA ALA A 80 3.29 7.55 -6.40
C ALA A 80 3.99 7.18 -5.10
N LEU A 81 4.40 5.91 -5.00
CA LEU A 81 5.19 5.41 -3.89
C LEU A 81 6.66 5.77 -4.12
N ILE A 82 7.24 6.39 -3.10
CA ILE A 82 8.63 6.86 -3.08
C ILE A 82 9.38 6.03 -2.05
N ASP A 83 10.53 5.48 -2.45
CA ASP A 83 11.37 4.70 -1.55
C ASP A 83 12.17 5.60 -0.59
N ALA A 84 12.91 4.96 0.32
CA ALA A 84 13.72 5.65 1.32
C ALA A 84 14.87 6.50 0.74
N THR A 85 15.23 6.30 -0.53
CA THR A 85 16.24 7.11 -1.24
C THR A 85 15.62 8.35 -1.91
N GLY A 86 14.30 8.51 -1.85
CA GLY A 86 13.56 9.57 -2.53
C GLY A 86 13.25 9.26 -4.00
N GLN A 87 13.56 8.05 -4.47
CA GLN A 87 13.31 7.61 -5.83
C GLN A 87 11.90 7.04 -5.98
N LEU A 88 11.39 7.09 -7.21
CA LEU A 88 10.10 6.49 -7.56
C LEU A 88 10.22 4.96 -7.45
N ALA A 89 9.48 4.37 -6.52
CA ALA A 89 9.39 2.92 -6.36
C ALA A 89 8.36 2.32 -7.33
N CYS A 90 7.14 2.86 -7.33
CA CYS A 90 6.06 2.47 -8.24
C CYS A 90 4.93 3.51 -8.28
N ARG A 91 4.05 3.39 -9.28
CA ARG A 91 2.85 4.21 -9.47
C ARG A 91 1.60 3.40 -9.15
N LEU A 92 0.50 4.10 -8.90
CA LEU A 92 -0.82 3.47 -8.82
C LEU A 92 -1.12 2.73 -10.13
N GLY A 93 -1.69 1.54 -10.02
CA GLY A 93 -1.97 0.63 -11.12
C GLY A 93 -0.81 -0.27 -11.53
N ASP A 94 0.40 -0.07 -10.98
CA ASP A 94 1.53 -0.96 -11.26
C ASP A 94 1.31 -2.33 -10.61
N GLU A 95 1.64 -3.40 -11.35
CA GLU A 95 1.78 -4.74 -10.81
C GLU A 95 3.11 -4.87 -10.08
N ILE A 96 3.02 -5.34 -8.84
CA ILE A 96 4.15 -5.43 -7.92
C ILE A 96 4.11 -6.74 -7.15
N THR A 97 5.28 -7.16 -6.68
CA THR A 97 5.42 -8.17 -5.63
C THR A 97 6.11 -7.54 -4.44
N VAL A 98 5.41 -7.51 -3.30
CA VAL A 98 5.99 -7.03 -2.03
C VAL A 98 6.59 -8.23 -1.30
N GLY A 99 7.89 -8.18 -1.05
CA GLY A 99 8.56 -9.17 -0.20
C GLY A 99 8.29 -8.84 1.27
N GLY A 100 7.91 -9.83 2.08
CA GLY A 100 7.54 -9.58 3.49
C GLY A 100 6.69 -10.68 4.09
N GLY A 101 5.76 -10.31 4.97
CA GLY A 101 4.82 -11.27 5.57
C GLY A 101 3.71 -10.63 6.40
N PHE A 102 2.65 -11.41 6.65
CA PHE A 102 1.51 -10.95 7.43
C PHE A 102 1.80 -10.95 8.92
N VAL A 103 1.47 -9.84 9.59
CA VAL A 103 1.62 -9.65 11.04
C VAL A 103 0.43 -8.86 11.60
N ASP A 104 0.18 -9.01 12.90
CA ASP A 104 -0.79 -8.18 13.60
C ASP A 104 -0.15 -6.82 13.96
N THR A 105 -0.89 -5.72 13.77
CA THR A 105 -0.43 -4.34 14.05
C THR A 105 0.09 -4.15 15.46
N THR A 106 -0.56 -4.80 16.43
CA THR A 106 -0.19 -4.78 17.86
C THR A 106 1.19 -5.37 18.13
N ARG A 107 1.61 -6.39 17.37
CA ARG A 107 2.91 -7.05 17.56
C ARG A 107 4.08 -6.19 17.11
N ILE A 108 3.85 -5.32 16.13
CA ILE A 108 4.90 -4.47 15.53
C ILE A 108 4.77 -2.99 15.92
N GLY A 109 3.76 -2.63 16.71
CA GLY A 109 3.53 -1.27 17.18
C GLY A 109 3.28 -0.27 16.05
N VAL A 110 2.66 -0.72 14.96
CA VAL A 110 2.30 0.10 13.81
C VAL A 110 0.81 0.43 13.88
N VAL A 111 0.46 1.66 13.56
CA VAL A 111 -0.94 2.07 13.38
C VAL A 111 -1.25 1.93 11.89
N SER A 112 -2.18 1.05 11.54
CA SER A 112 -2.63 0.86 10.16
C SER A 112 -3.35 2.11 9.67
N CYS A 113 -2.98 2.58 8.47
CA CYS A 113 -3.68 3.65 7.79
C CYS A 113 -5.11 3.20 7.45
N ALA A 114 -5.25 2.00 6.88
CA ALA A 114 -6.54 1.48 6.45
C ALA A 114 -7.39 0.90 7.59
N GLY A 115 -6.94 1.02 8.84
CA GLY A 115 -7.64 0.48 10.03
C GLY A 115 -7.63 -1.05 10.13
N GLN A 116 -6.75 -1.75 9.40
CA GLN A 116 -6.65 -3.20 9.42
C GLN A 116 -5.85 -3.71 10.62
N GLU A 117 -6.37 -4.71 11.33
CA GLU A 117 -5.67 -5.33 12.46
C GLU A 117 -4.49 -6.20 12.01
N ARG A 118 -4.64 -6.84 10.84
CA ARG A 118 -3.61 -7.68 10.22
C ARG A 118 -3.19 -7.07 8.89
N ILE A 119 -1.90 -6.77 8.78
CA ILE A 119 -1.30 -6.08 7.64
C ILE A 119 -0.13 -6.88 7.08
N PHE A 120 0.38 -6.48 5.91
CA PHE A 120 1.60 -7.05 5.34
C PHE A 120 2.81 -6.18 5.68
N GLN A 121 3.72 -6.69 6.50
CA GLN A 121 4.97 -6.00 6.81
C GLN A 121 5.95 -6.19 5.66
N ALA A 122 6.27 -5.11 4.93
CA ALA A 122 7.18 -5.14 3.81
C ALA A 122 8.65 -5.19 4.25
N SER A 123 9.46 -5.93 3.50
CA SER A 123 10.93 -5.93 3.60
C SER A 123 11.59 -5.42 2.32
N GLY A 124 10.87 -5.50 1.20
CA GLY A 124 11.29 -4.97 -0.10
C GLY A 124 10.17 -5.01 -1.12
N LEU A 125 10.44 -4.45 -2.30
CA LEU A 125 9.51 -4.37 -3.42
C LEU A 125 10.21 -4.82 -4.70
N THR A 126 9.49 -5.54 -5.55
CA THR A 126 9.89 -5.83 -6.93
C THR A 126 8.74 -5.46 -7.86
N ARG A 127 9.03 -4.71 -8.92
CA ARG A 127 8.06 -4.42 -9.98
C ARG A 127 8.11 -5.53 -11.02
N VAL A 128 6.94 -5.96 -11.49
CA VAL A 128 6.79 -7.02 -12.49
C VAL A 128 6.75 -6.42 -13.90
#